data_AF-A0A9E3AIP5-F1
#
_entry.id   AF-A0A9E3AIP5-F1
#
_cell.length_a   1.000
_cell.length_b   1.000
_cell.length_c   1.000
_cell.angle_alpha   90.00
_cell.angle_beta   90.00
_cell.angle_gamma   90.00
#
_symmetry.space_group_name_H-M   'P 1'
#
loop_
_entity.id
_entity.type
_entity.pdbx_description
1 polymer ?
#
loop_
_entity_poly.entity_id
_entity_poly.type
_entity_poly.pdbx_seq_one_letter_code
_entity_poly.pdbx_strand_id
1 'polypeptide(L)'
;MARRQLSPGERLRVTRDALGLTLRNVHTASLVLARKLRNKRFILPASRLHDLEAKDSVPSIHRLYTLAHVYRCNVTKLMNWYGVPYR
;
A
#
# COMPACT_ATOMS: atom_id res chain seq x y z
N MET A 1 5.20 28.01 10.34
CA MET A 1 4.14 27.04 9.95
C MET A 1 4.83 25.71 9.62
N ALA A 2 4.88 24.75 10.55
CA ALA A 2 5.47 23.45 10.26
C ALA A 2 4.60 22.71 9.22
N ARG A 3 5.16 22.33 8.07
CA ARG A 3 4.49 21.43 7.12
C ARG A 3 4.24 20.13 7.88
N ARG A 4 2.98 19.85 8.25
CA ARG A 4 2.59 18.55 8.81
C ARG A 4 2.98 17.48 7.79
N GLN A 5 4.00 16.69 8.12
CA GLN A 5 4.38 15.56 7.28
C GLN A 5 3.29 14.49 7.45
N LEU A 6 2.67 14.10 6.34
CA LEU A 6 1.73 13.00 6.34
C LEU A 6 2.46 11.73 6.77
N SER A 7 1.84 10.98 7.67
CA SER A 7 2.31 9.65 8.04
C SER A 7 2.30 8.70 6.83
N PRO A 8 3.04 7.57 6.87
CA PRO A 8 3.04 6.61 5.78
C PRO A 8 1.63 6.11 5.42
N GLY A 9 0.79 5.84 6.43
CA GLY A 9 -0.59 5.40 6.29
C GLY A 9 -1.50 6.50 5.72
N GLU A 10 -1.36 7.75 6.17
CA GLU A 10 -2.06 8.89 5.58
C GLU A 10 -1.69 9.04 4.09
N ARG A 11 -0.42 8.87 3.71
CA ARG A 11 0.03 8.90 2.31
C ARG A 11 -0.53 7.76 1.47
N LEU A 12 -0.63 6.55 2.02
CA LEU A 12 -1.27 5.42 1.36
C LEU A 12 -2.73 5.75 1.05
N ARG A 13 -3.47 6.24 2.05
CA ARG A 13 -4.88 6.62 1.90
C ARG A 13 -5.08 7.70 0.84
N VAL A 14 -4.30 8.77 0.89
CA VAL A 14 -4.35 9.87 -0.09
C VAL A 14 -4.06 9.35 -1.49
N THR A 15 -3.06 8.47 -1.64
CA THR A 15 -2.72 7.88 -2.95
C THR A 15 -3.85 6.99 -3.47
N ARG A 16 -4.45 6.19 -2.59
CA ARG A 16 -5.59 5.33 -2.93
C ARG A 16 -6.80 6.16 -3.38
N ASP A 17 -7.13 7.20 -2.63
CA ASP A 17 -8.26 8.09 -2.92
C ASP A 17 -8.05 8.87 -4.23
N ALA A 18 -6.82 9.35 -4.50
CA ALA A 18 -6.47 10.00 -5.76
C ALA A 18 -6.60 9.07 -6.99
N LEU A 19 -6.50 7.76 -6.80
CA LEU A 19 -6.73 6.75 -7.84
C LEU A 19 -8.19 6.32 -7.95
N GLY A 20 -9.10 6.87 -7.13
CA GLY A 20 -10.52 6.49 -7.09
C GLY A 20 -10.75 5.05 -6.62
N LEU A 21 -9.80 4.47 -5.87
CA LEU A 21 -9.86 3.08 -5.45
C LEU A 21 -10.51 2.94 -4.08
N THR A 22 -11.53 2.07 -3.97
CA THR A 22 -12.02 1.64 -2.67
C THR A 22 -11.10 0.57 -2.06
N LEU A 23 -11.20 0.35 -0.74
CA LEU A 23 -10.51 -0.76 -0.07
C LEU A 23 -10.83 -2.12 -0.73
N ARG A 24 -12.06 -2.30 -1.21
CA ARG A 24 -12.51 -3.51 -1.90
C ARG A 24 -11.85 -3.64 -3.28
N ASN A 25 -11.67 -2.54 -4.02
CA ASN A 25 -10.96 -2.59 -5.31
C ASN A 25 -9.51 -3.06 -5.13
N VAL A 26 -8.82 -2.54 -4.11
CA VAL A 26 -7.43 -2.96 -3.80
C VAL A 26 -7.39 -4.43 -3.43
N HIS A 27 -8.32 -4.91 -2.61
CA HIS A 27 -8.42 -6.32 -2.27
C HIS A 27 -8.64 -7.19 -3.53
N THR A 28 -9.58 -6.85 -4.41
CA THR A 28 -9.82 -7.58 -5.66
C THR A 28 -8.58 -7.60 -6.56
N ALA A 29 -7.90 -6.46 -6.72
CA ALA A 29 -6.66 -6.39 -7.50
C ALA A 29 -5.55 -7.26 -6.91
N SER A 30 -5.43 -7.30 -5.58
CA SER A 30 -4.47 -8.17 -4.89
C SER A 30 -4.76 -9.66 -5.12
N LEU A 31 -6.03 -10.07 -5.23
CA LEU A 31 -6.41 -11.44 -5.54
C LEU A 31 -5.98 -11.82 -6.96
N VAL A 32 -6.16 -10.92 -7.94
CA VAL A 32 -5.70 -11.14 -9.32
C VAL A 32 -4.19 -11.29 -9.36
N LEU A 33 -3.45 -10.40 -8.67
CA LEU A 33 -1.99 -10.46 -8.58
C LEU A 33 -1.51 -11.75 -7.92
N ALA A 34 -2.11 -12.14 -6.79
CA ALA A 34 -1.77 -13.36 -6.07
C ALA A 34 -1.99 -14.62 -6.92
N ARG A 35 -3.05 -14.65 -7.75
CA ARG A 35 -3.28 -15.74 -8.71
C ARG A 35 -2.20 -15.75 -9.80
N LYS A 36 -1.88 -14.59 -10.38
CA LYS A 36 -0.84 -14.47 -11.42
C LYS A 36 0.53 -14.95 -10.93
N LEU A 37 0.90 -14.57 -9.69
CA LEU A 37 2.15 -14.97 -9.06
C LEU A 37 2.09 -16.33 -8.35
N ARG A 38 0.93 -17.01 -8.39
CA ARG A 38 0.65 -18.27 -7.68
C ARG A 38 1.05 -18.25 -6.19
N ASN A 39 0.87 -17.10 -5.54
CA ASN A 39 1.30 -16.90 -4.16
C ASN A 39 0.28 -16.05 -3.38
N LYS A 40 -0.39 -16.70 -2.41
CA LYS A 40 -1.43 -16.09 -1.58
C LYS A 40 -0.92 -14.98 -0.64
N ARG A 41 0.39 -14.88 -0.39
CA ARG A 41 0.97 -13.83 0.47
C ARG A 41 0.81 -12.42 -0.10
N PHE A 42 0.54 -12.30 -1.41
CA PHE A 42 0.25 -11.03 -2.07
C PHE A 42 -1.19 -10.55 -1.87
N ILE A 43 -2.08 -11.39 -1.30
CA ILE A 43 -3.44 -10.97 -1.01
C ILE A 43 -3.41 -9.92 0.11
N LEU A 44 -4.07 -8.79 -0.14
CA LEU A 44 -4.23 -7.70 0.80
C LEU A 44 -5.71 -7.51 1.13
N PRO A 45 -6.20 -8.08 2.24
CA PRO A 45 -7.58 -7.90 2.69
C PRO A 45 -7.90 -6.42 2.98
N ALA A 46 -9.15 -6.01 2.74
CA ALA A 46 -9.61 -4.66 2.99
C ALA A 46 -9.40 -4.20 4.46
N SER A 47 -9.61 -5.09 5.42
CA SER A 47 -9.36 -4.83 6.85
C SER A 47 -7.88 -4.54 7.11
N ARG A 48 -6.99 -5.35 6.54
CA ARG A 48 -5.54 -5.15 6.69
C ARG A 48 -5.09 -3.85 6.03
N LEU A 49 -5.67 -3.50 4.88
CA LEU A 49 -5.39 -2.22 4.24
C LEU A 49 -5.85 -1.04 5.10
N HIS A 50 -7.03 -1.12 5.70
CA HIS A 50 -7.50 -0.12 6.65
C HIS A 50 -6.55 0.03 7.85
N ASP A 51 -6.07 -1.06 8.43
CA ASP A 51 -5.08 -1.02 9.51
C ASP A 51 -3.76 -0.35 9.07
N LEU A 52 -3.28 -0.61 7.85
CA LEU A 52 -2.08 0.04 7.31
C LEU A 52 -2.29 1.55 7.14
N GLU A 53 -3.48 1.98 6.70
CA GLU A 53 -3.81 3.39 6.49
C GLU A 53 -4.09 4.15 7.79
N ALA A 54 -4.67 3.50 8.80
CA ALA A 54 -5.13 4.15 10.03
C ALA A 54 -4.15 4.04 11.20
N LYS A 55 -3.35 2.97 11.26
CA LYS A 55 -2.44 2.68 12.39
C LYS A 55 -0.96 2.75 12.03
N ASP A 56 -0.64 3.25 10.82
CA ASP A 56 0.73 3.31 10.30
C ASP A 56 1.51 1.99 10.40
N SER A 57 0.81 0.87 10.30
CA SER A 57 1.42 -0.44 10.44
C SER A 57 2.38 -0.71 9.26
N VAL A 58 3.53 -1.32 9.55
CA VAL A 58 4.52 -1.64 8.52
C VAL A 58 4.03 -2.82 7.67
N PRO A 59 3.88 -2.66 6.35
CA PRO A 59 3.50 -3.77 5.47
C PRO A 59 4.65 -4.78 5.35
N SER A 60 4.30 -6.07 5.24
CA SER A 60 5.29 -7.08 4.85
C SER A 60 5.76 -6.86 3.41
N ILE A 61 6.90 -7.45 3.04
CA ILE A 61 7.48 -7.31 1.69
C ILE A 61 6.48 -7.65 0.56
N HIS A 62 5.67 -8.69 0.74
CA HIS A 62 4.64 -9.06 -0.25
C HIS A 62 3.53 -8.01 -0.36
N ARG A 63 3.10 -7.42 0.76
CA ARG A 63 2.06 -6.39 0.78
C ARG A 63 2.58 -5.07 0.24
N LEU A 64 3.83 -4.72 0.55
CA LEU A 64 4.52 -3.58 0.01
C LEU A 64 4.57 -3.66 -1.53
N TYR A 65 4.94 -4.82 -2.07
CA TYR A 65 4.90 -5.06 -3.51
C TYR A 65 3.47 -4.98 -4.07
N THR A 66 2.48 -5.59 -3.41
CA THR A 66 1.08 -5.49 -3.82
C THR A 66 0.62 -4.03 -3.89
N LEU A 67 0.93 -3.22 -2.87
CA LEU A 67 0.58 -1.80 -2.85
C LEU A 67 1.27 -1.03 -3.98
N ALA A 68 2.57 -1.25 -4.19
CA ALA A 68 3.32 -0.65 -5.30
C ALA A 68 2.67 -0.99 -6.66
N HIS A 69 2.31 -2.26 -6.86
CA HIS A 69 1.69 -2.74 -8.08
C HIS A 69 0.29 -2.14 -8.29
N VAL A 70 -0.58 -2.16 -7.27
CA VAL A 70 -1.96 -1.64 -7.38
C VAL A 70 -1.99 -0.12 -7.50
N TYR A 71 -1.13 0.58 -6.76
CA TYR A 71 -1.04 2.04 -6.81
C TYR A 71 -0.19 2.57 -7.97
N ARG A 72 0.33 1.66 -8.82
CA ARG A 72 1.15 1.99 -9.99
C ARG A 72 2.32 2.91 -9.65
N CYS A 73 2.97 2.65 -8.52
CA CYS A 73 4.11 3.42 -8.06
C CYS A 73 5.29 2.50 -7.73
N ASN A 74 6.49 3.07 -7.73
CA ASN A 74 7.69 2.29 -7.46
C ASN A 74 7.70 1.83 -5.99
N VAL A 75 8.08 0.57 -5.74
CA VAL A 75 8.21 0.02 -4.39
C VAL A 75 9.17 0.85 -3.53
N THR A 76 10.21 1.39 -4.17
CA THR A 76 11.20 2.26 -3.54
C THR A 76 10.56 3.56 -3.04
N LYS A 77 9.63 4.13 -3.81
CA LYS A 77 8.84 5.29 -3.40
C LYS A 77 7.98 5.01 -2.18
N LEU A 78 7.38 3.81 -2.07
CA LEU A 78 6.69 3.40 -0.84
C LEU A 78 7.67 3.26 0.34
N MET A 79 8.83 2.65 0.14
CA MET A 79 9.84 2.49 1.20
C MET A 79 10.27 3.83 1.78
N ASN A 80 10.44 4.85 0.94
CA ASN A 80 10.73 6.20 1.38
C ASN A 80 9.63 6.81 2.27
N TRP A 81 8.36 6.42 2.11
CA TRP A 81 7.29 6.90 2.99
C TRP A 81 7.46 6.36 4.41
N TYR A 82 8.01 5.15 4.56
CA TYR A 82 8.34 4.53 5.84
C TYR A 82 9.74 4.90 6.34
N GLY A 83 10.39 5.90 5.74
CA GLY A 83 11.72 6.37 6.16
C GLY A 83 12.87 5.42 5.80
N VAL A 84 12.64 4.44 4.92
CA VAL A 84 13.68 3.54 4.44
C VAL A 84 14.28 4.11 3.16
N PRO A 85 15.52 4.64 3.19
CA PRO A 85 16.16 5.19 2.01
C PRO A 85 16.50 4.07 1.03
N TYR A 86 16.15 4.26 -0.23
CA TYR A 86 16.75 3.50 -1.33
C TYR A 86 17.77 4.40 -2.02
N ARG A 87 18.99 3.91 -2.18
CA ARG A 87 20.07 4.57 -2.94
C ARG A 87 20.21 3.89 -4.30
#